data_AF-A0A939XN16-F1
#
_entry.id   AF-A0A939XN16-F1
#
_cell.length_a   1.000
_cell.length_b   1.000
_cell.length_c   1.000
_cell.angle_alpha   90.00
_cell.angle_beta   90.00
_cell.angle_gamma   90.00
#
_symmetry.space_group_name_H-M   'P 1'
#
loop_
_entity.id
_entity.type
_entity.pdbx_description
1 polymer ?
#
loop_
_entity_poly.entity_id
_entity_poly.type
_entity_poly.pdbx_seq_one_letter_code
_entity_poly.pdbx_strand_id
1 'polypeptide(L)'
;QPEIYVPEDADFVIEGYVDPDEELVLEGPFGDHTGFYSLADYYPKFHITCITHRKDAVYPATIVGVPPMEDAYISLATEKIFRFPITMAFAPEMLDLHMPHAGVEHNLTLVKIKNQYPGNALKIKNAMWGAGQMMFNKILVVYSGDEDLRDYRRLLADALSRFVPERDVHIENCGVSDVLDHSSRQFVCGGKMCLDCTGERIQTAATASMDGKGDGNSNGDEAGDGVQGCPRSIRLVAIKDKTTPVRKVAEKVLAEDGGLAKIIVIVDEGLPLDDLNLVVWYAAGNVDPSVDCYVIDNGKGGCLCMDATAKSLADDGFRRNWPEVVMSDEATIEGVNGKKIDDLTPSPSIKLKKLRYNTGAVKFFNSSD
;
A
#
# COMPACT_ATOMS: atom_id res chain seq x y z
N GLN A 1 1.38 42.21 -5.27
CA GLN A 1 0.96 40.88 -4.78
C GLN A 1 -0.49 40.98 -4.36
N PRO A 2 -1.36 39.99 -4.62
CA PRO A 2 -2.68 39.96 -4.00
C PRO A 2 -2.52 39.98 -2.48
N GLU A 3 -3.43 40.64 -1.77
CA GLU A 3 -3.49 40.54 -0.30
C GLU A 3 -3.89 39.12 0.09
N ILE A 4 -2.96 38.38 0.71
CA ILE A 4 -3.19 37.04 1.24
C ILE A 4 -3.39 37.18 2.75
N TYR A 5 -4.47 36.60 3.26
CA TYR A 5 -4.74 36.54 4.70
C TYR A 5 -4.15 35.25 5.27
N VAL A 6 -3.51 35.36 6.43
CA VAL A 6 -2.94 34.24 7.20
C VAL A 6 -3.54 34.22 8.62
N PRO A 7 -3.55 33.08 9.32
CA PRO A 7 -3.99 33.02 10.71
C PRO A 7 -3.18 33.97 11.61
N GLU A 8 -3.85 34.75 12.44
CA GLU A 8 -3.22 35.71 13.37
C GLU A 8 -2.37 35.00 14.43
N ASP A 9 -2.72 33.77 14.78
CA ASP A 9 -2.08 32.94 15.81
C ASP A 9 -1.00 32.00 15.27
N ALA A 10 -0.56 32.17 14.03
CA ALA A 10 0.52 31.39 13.44
C ALA A 10 1.86 31.61 14.17
N ASP A 11 2.61 30.52 14.40
CA ASP A 11 3.95 30.59 14.97
C ASP A 11 4.95 31.27 14.01
N PHE A 12 4.89 30.88 12.73
CA PHE A 12 5.72 31.38 11.63
C PHE A 12 4.85 31.65 10.40
N VAL A 13 5.16 32.73 9.68
CA VAL A 13 4.63 33.00 8.34
C VAL A 13 5.82 33.23 7.41
N ILE A 14 5.86 32.46 6.32
CA ILE A 14 6.90 32.57 5.28
C ILE A 14 6.23 33.19 4.04
N GLU A 15 6.63 34.41 3.71
CA GLU A 15 6.09 35.16 2.59
C GLU A 15 7.06 35.13 1.41
N GLY A 16 6.51 35.10 0.20
CA GLY A 16 7.33 34.98 -0.99
C GLY A 16 6.52 34.92 -2.27
N TYR A 17 7.16 34.42 -3.32
CA TYR A 17 6.51 34.18 -4.61
C TYR A 17 7.15 32.98 -5.32
N VAL A 18 6.39 32.40 -6.25
CA VAL A 18 6.88 31.44 -7.25
C VAL A 18 6.82 32.17 -8.59
N ASP A 19 7.94 32.21 -9.31
CA ASP A 19 7.98 32.72 -10.67
C ASP A 19 7.78 31.55 -11.66
N PRO A 20 6.65 31.49 -12.39
CA PRO A 20 6.38 30.38 -13.31
C PRO A 20 7.30 30.38 -14.54
N ASP A 21 8.00 31.47 -14.83
CA ASP A 21 8.94 31.59 -15.93
C ASP A 21 10.38 31.20 -15.53
N GLU A 22 10.64 30.98 -14.24
CA GLU A 22 11.95 30.53 -13.76
C GLU A 22 12.15 29.03 -13.99
N GLU A 23 13.40 28.64 -14.22
CA GLU A 23 13.79 27.23 -14.25
C GLU A 23 13.45 26.54 -12.92
N LEU A 24 12.86 25.36 -13.04
CA LEU A 24 12.60 24.47 -11.93
C LEU A 24 13.92 24.04 -11.25
N VAL A 25 13.84 23.74 -9.96
CA VAL A 25 14.97 23.26 -9.16
C VAL A 25 14.80 21.78 -8.82
N LEU A 26 15.91 21.06 -8.76
CA LEU A 26 15.91 19.67 -8.35
C LEU A 26 15.61 19.56 -6.85
N GLU A 27 14.52 18.87 -6.51
CA GLU A 27 14.12 18.51 -5.16
C GLU A 27 14.43 17.02 -4.91
N GLY A 28 14.65 16.66 -3.65
CA GLY A 28 14.87 15.28 -3.26
C GLY A 28 16.26 14.71 -3.60
N PRO A 29 16.44 13.39 -3.49
CA PRO A 29 15.42 12.41 -3.09
C PRO A 29 14.98 12.64 -1.63
N PHE A 30 13.72 12.34 -1.32
CA PHE A 30 13.11 12.56 -0.01
C PHE A 30 12.34 11.33 0.44
N GLY A 31 12.35 11.02 1.73
CA GLY A 31 11.56 9.90 2.26
C GLY A 31 10.10 10.30 2.37
N ASP A 32 9.18 9.56 1.77
CA ASP A 32 7.79 9.97 1.63
C ASP A 32 6.83 9.12 2.48
N HIS A 33 5.57 9.55 2.58
CA HIS A 33 4.47 8.85 3.27
C HIS A 33 4.19 7.46 2.70
N THR A 34 4.62 7.20 1.46
CA THR A 34 4.55 5.88 0.84
C THR A 34 5.43 4.84 1.55
N GLY A 35 6.36 5.29 2.39
CA GLY A 35 7.39 4.45 3.02
C GLY A 35 8.58 4.15 2.12
N PHE A 36 8.61 4.71 0.90
CA PHE A 36 9.71 4.64 -0.04
C PHE A 36 10.29 6.03 -0.28
N TYR A 37 11.53 6.09 -0.77
CA TYR A 37 12.08 7.35 -1.22
C TYR A 37 11.39 7.82 -2.50
N SER A 38 10.90 9.05 -2.49
CA SER A 38 10.57 9.77 -3.71
C SER A 38 11.86 10.12 -4.44
N LEU A 39 11.91 9.79 -5.73
CA LEU A 39 13.05 10.10 -6.58
C LEU A 39 13.17 11.61 -6.79
N ALA A 40 14.40 12.07 -7.03
CA ALA A 40 14.62 13.48 -7.30
C ALA A 40 13.92 13.91 -8.60
N ASP A 41 13.23 15.05 -8.55
CA ASP A 41 12.53 15.63 -9.70
C ASP A 41 12.53 17.17 -9.62
N TYR A 42 12.11 17.82 -10.69
CA TYR A 42 12.14 19.26 -10.84
C TYR A 42 10.84 19.91 -10.35
N TYR A 43 10.95 20.83 -9.39
CA TYR A 43 9.82 21.57 -8.80
C TYR A 43 10.02 23.09 -8.84
N PRO A 44 8.94 23.90 -8.73
CA PRO A 44 9.06 25.35 -8.72
C PRO A 44 9.86 25.87 -7.52
N LYS A 45 10.67 26.91 -7.74
CA LYS A 45 11.40 27.59 -6.66
C LYS A 45 10.49 28.59 -5.94
N PHE A 46 10.49 28.53 -4.62
CA PHE A 46 9.83 29.53 -3.78
C PHE A 46 10.84 30.57 -3.28
N HIS A 47 10.68 31.82 -3.69
CA HIS A 47 11.53 32.94 -3.27
C HIS A 47 10.98 33.58 -2.01
N ILE A 48 11.68 33.39 -0.90
CA ILE A 48 11.30 33.99 0.38
C ILE A 48 11.67 35.47 0.38
N THR A 49 10.69 36.33 0.62
CA THR A 49 10.88 37.79 0.74
C THR A 49 10.78 38.26 2.19
N CYS A 50 10.05 37.55 3.05
CA CYS A 50 9.90 37.87 4.45
C CYS A 50 9.63 36.61 5.28
N ILE A 51 10.17 36.56 6.49
CA ILE A 51 9.78 35.57 7.50
C ILE A 51 9.35 36.36 8.73
N THR A 52 8.09 36.21 9.13
CA THR A 52 7.57 36.77 10.38
C THR A 52 7.24 35.64 11.35
N HIS A 53 7.34 35.92 12.65
CA HIS A 53 7.07 34.92 13.69
C HIS A 53 6.68 35.59 14.99
N ARG A 54 5.93 34.88 15.85
CA ARG A 54 5.62 35.37 17.20
C ARG A 54 6.83 35.26 18.13
N LYS A 55 6.77 35.95 19.27
CA LYS A 55 7.73 35.73 20.36
C LYS A 55 7.55 34.30 20.91
N ASP A 56 8.64 33.62 21.20
CA ASP A 56 8.66 32.23 21.71
C ASP A 56 7.96 31.23 20.77
N ALA A 57 8.14 31.41 19.46
CA ALA A 57 7.56 30.56 18.43
C ALA A 57 8.03 29.09 18.52
N VAL A 58 7.11 28.18 18.26
CA VAL A 58 7.30 26.72 18.18
C VAL A 58 7.30 26.33 16.71
N TYR A 59 8.32 25.59 16.28
CA TYR A 59 8.39 25.05 14.92
C TYR A 59 7.77 23.64 14.91
N PRO A 60 6.53 23.46 14.41
CA PRO A 60 5.97 22.13 14.23
C PRO A 60 6.73 21.43 13.10
N ALA A 61 7.14 20.20 13.36
CA ALA A 61 7.77 19.35 12.36
C ALA A 61 7.13 17.96 12.45
N THR A 62 6.91 17.35 11.29
CA THR A 62 6.49 15.96 11.17
C THR A 62 7.50 15.18 10.36
N ILE A 63 7.49 13.87 10.52
CA ILE A 63 8.29 12.94 9.71
C ILE A 63 7.34 11.96 9.04
N VAL A 64 7.66 11.59 7.81
CA VAL A 64 6.93 10.58 7.05
C VAL A 64 7.86 9.40 6.74
N GLY A 65 7.28 8.27 6.36
CA GLY A 65 8.01 7.04 6.12
C GLY A 65 7.05 5.84 6.16
N VAL A 66 7.57 4.67 6.52
CA VAL A 66 6.77 3.45 6.54
C VAL A 66 5.61 3.59 7.53
N PRO A 67 4.35 3.45 7.10
CA PRO A 67 3.19 3.73 7.93
C PRO A 67 3.10 2.78 9.14
N PRO A 68 2.48 3.22 10.25
CA PRO A 68 1.83 4.53 10.43
C PRO A 68 2.82 5.63 10.87
N MET A 69 2.65 6.82 10.32
CA MET A 69 3.26 8.07 10.79
C MET A 69 2.15 9.05 11.23
N GLU A 70 2.48 10.30 11.57
CA GLU A 70 1.50 11.28 12.08
C GLU A 70 0.38 11.58 11.06
N ASP A 71 0.73 11.59 9.77
CA ASP A 71 -0.18 11.70 8.62
C ASP A 71 -1.29 10.63 8.62
N ALA A 72 -0.98 9.42 9.08
CA ALA A 72 -1.92 8.31 9.16
C ALA A 72 -3.16 8.68 10.01
N TYR A 73 -2.97 9.45 11.09
CA TYR A 73 -4.08 9.93 11.93
C TYR A 73 -4.86 11.09 11.32
N ILE A 74 -4.20 11.93 10.52
CA ILE A 74 -4.86 12.98 9.72
C ILE A 74 -5.77 12.31 8.67
N SER A 75 -5.31 11.22 8.06
CA SER A 75 -6.06 10.45 7.06
C SER A 75 -7.37 9.86 7.60
N LEU A 76 -7.45 9.53 8.90
CA LEU A 76 -8.71 9.08 9.53
C LEU A 76 -9.79 10.18 9.53
N ALA A 77 -9.41 11.45 9.53
CA ALA A 77 -10.35 12.56 9.37
C ALA A 77 -10.78 12.70 7.90
N THR A 78 -9.83 12.57 6.97
CA THR A 78 -10.03 12.58 5.51
C THR A 78 -11.10 11.57 5.09
N GLU A 79 -11.03 10.33 5.58
CA GLU A 79 -12.07 9.31 5.33
C GLU A 79 -13.48 9.84 5.63
N LYS A 80 -13.67 10.44 6.80
CA LYS A 80 -14.98 10.92 7.26
C LYS A 80 -15.46 12.12 6.45
N ILE A 81 -14.55 13.03 6.12
CA ILE A 81 -14.83 14.24 5.36
C ILE A 81 -15.27 13.88 3.93
N PHE A 82 -14.56 12.97 3.25
CA PHE A 82 -14.81 12.66 1.85
C PHE A 82 -15.83 11.55 1.62
N ARG A 83 -16.00 10.61 2.57
CA ARG A 83 -17.01 9.55 2.46
C ARG A 83 -18.41 10.13 2.23
N PHE A 84 -18.80 11.16 2.99
CA PHE A 84 -20.16 11.72 2.91
C PHE A 84 -20.49 12.33 1.52
N PRO A 85 -19.68 13.23 0.94
CA PRO A 85 -19.88 13.71 -0.42
C PRO A 85 -19.93 12.60 -1.47
N ILE A 86 -19.05 11.59 -1.39
CA ILE A 86 -19.02 10.47 -2.33
C ILE A 86 -20.31 9.65 -2.25
N THR A 87 -20.75 9.29 -1.04
CA THR A 87 -22.00 8.56 -0.82
C THR A 87 -23.19 9.34 -1.36
N MET A 88 -23.28 10.64 -1.07
CA MET A 88 -24.42 11.47 -1.47
C MET A 88 -24.49 11.69 -2.99
N ALA A 89 -23.35 11.85 -3.67
CA ALA A 89 -23.31 12.21 -5.08
C ALA A 89 -23.31 11.00 -6.02
N PHE A 90 -22.61 9.91 -5.68
CA PHE A 90 -22.29 8.85 -6.64
C PHE A 90 -22.62 7.44 -6.14
N ALA A 91 -22.54 7.20 -4.82
CA ALA A 91 -22.58 5.87 -4.23
C ALA A 91 -23.51 5.79 -2.99
N PRO A 92 -24.83 6.02 -3.13
CA PRO A 92 -25.77 6.04 -1.99
C PRO A 92 -25.86 4.71 -1.24
N GLU A 93 -25.46 3.61 -1.87
CA GLU A 93 -25.38 2.27 -1.26
C GLU A 93 -24.10 2.03 -0.44
N MET A 94 -23.12 2.94 -0.48
CA MET A 94 -21.89 2.85 0.31
C MET A 94 -22.20 3.13 1.79
N LEU A 95 -22.01 2.11 2.61
CA LEU A 95 -22.26 2.13 4.05
C LEU A 95 -21.04 2.61 4.84
N ASP A 96 -19.84 2.20 4.41
CA ASP A 96 -18.60 2.62 5.03
C ASP A 96 -17.42 2.64 4.04
N LEU A 97 -16.40 3.40 4.40
CA LEU A 97 -15.13 3.52 3.69
C LEU A 97 -14.00 3.51 4.73
N HIS A 98 -12.94 2.76 4.44
CA HIS A 98 -11.78 2.65 5.30
C HIS A 98 -10.51 2.55 4.45
N MET A 99 -9.49 3.32 4.81
CA MET A 99 -8.16 3.35 4.20
C MET A 99 -7.15 2.87 5.25
N PRO A 100 -6.80 1.57 5.26
CA PRO A 100 -5.81 1.06 6.19
C PRO A 100 -4.49 1.83 6.07
N HIS A 101 -3.83 2.14 7.19
CA HIS A 101 -2.50 2.78 7.15
C HIS A 101 -1.48 1.93 6.38
N ALA A 102 -1.52 0.60 6.57
CA ALA A 102 -0.76 -0.35 5.78
C ALA A 102 -1.11 -0.32 4.29
N GLY A 103 -2.20 0.32 3.89
CA GLY A 103 -2.60 0.51 2.52
C GLY A 103 -2.02 1.73 1.85
N VAL A 104 -1.06 2.45 2.47
CA VAL A 104 -0.56 3.76 2.01
C VAL A 104 -1.75 4.68 1.70
N GLU A 105 -2.64 4.78 2.70
CA GLU A 105 -3.95 5.42 2.62
C GLU A 105 -4.78 4.99 1.39
N HIS A 106 -4.64 5.72 0.29
CA HIS A 106 -5.46 5.60 -0.89
C HIS A 106 -5.05 4.43 -1.79
N ASN A 107 -3.83 3.88 -1.68
CA ASN A 107 -3.40 2.77 -2.54
C ASN A 107 -4.29 1.53 -2.33
N LEU A 108 -4.63 1.18 -1.09
CA LEU A 108 -5.61 0.14 -0.76
C LEU A 108 -6.80 0.74 -0.01
N THR A 109 -7.99 0.62 -0.58
CA THR A 109 -9.23 1.13 0.04
C THR A 109 -10.27 0.02 0.17
N LEU A 110 -10.89 -0.05 1.34
CA LEU A 110 -11.97 -0.99 1.65
C LEU A 110 -13.29 -0.22 1.65
N VAL A 111 -14.27 -0.72 0.89
CA VAL A 111 -15.59 -0.10 0.76
C VAL A 111 -16.66 -1.11 1.12
N LYS A 112 -17.48 -0.78 2.13
CA LYS A 112 -18.64 -1.59 2.52
C LYS A 112 -19.89 -1.06 1.86
N ILE A 113 -20.67 -1.94 1.24
CA ILE A 113 -21.86 -1.57 0.49
C ILE A 113 -23.07 -2.40 0.89
N LYS A 114 -24.25 -1.83 0.70
CA LYS A 114 -25.48 -2.60 0.62
C LYS A 114 -25.62 -3.13 -0.80
N ASN A 115 -25.20 -4.38 -1.04
CA ASN A 115 -25.31 -5.00 -2.36
C ASN A 115 -26.78 -5.27 -2.72
N GLN A 116 -27.28 -4.66 -3.80
CA GLN A 116 -28.70 -4.75 -4.18
C GLN A 116 -28.94 -5.47 -5.52
N TYR A 117 -27.92 -5.59 -6.36
CA TYR A 117 -28.04 -6.15 -7.70
C TYR A 117 -26.69 -6.63 -8.26
N PRO A 118 -26.69 -7.60 -9.21
CA PRO A 118 -25.46 -8.01 -9.88
C PRO A 118 -24.72 -6.83 -10.53
N GLY A 119 -23.40 -6.76 -10.33
CA GLY A 119 -22.58 -5.66 -10.84
C GLY A 119 -22.58 -4.39 -9.97
N ASN A 120 -23.20 -4.40 -8.78
CA ASN A 120 -23.15 -3.26 -7.88
C ASN A 120 -21.70 -2.87 -7.51
N ALA A 121 -20.82 -3.84 -7.29
CA ALA A 121 -19.41 -3.57 -6.99
C ALA A 121 -18.70 -2.82 -8.14
N LEU A 122 -19.03 -3.15 -9.40
CA LEU A 122 -18.49 -2.45 -10.57
C LEU A 122 -18.95 -1.01 -10.68
N LYS A 123 -20.21 -0.71 -10.30
CA LYS A 123 -20.67 0.69 -10.19
C LYS A 123 -19.85 1.45 -9.15
N ILE A 124 -19.66 0.86 -7.97
CA ILE A 124 -18.90 1.46 -6.86
C ILE A 124 -17.45 1.69 -7.26
N LYS A 125 -16.82 0.71 -7.91
CA LYS A 125 -15.48 0.83 -8.51
C LYS A 125 -15.33 2.09 -9.36
N ASN A 126 -16.22 2.25 -10.34
CA ASN A 126 -16.17 3.41 -11.25
C ASN A 126 -16.47 4.74 -10.53
N ALA A 127 -17.40 4.74 -9.57
CA ALA A 127 -17.69 5.92 -8.76
C ALA A 127 -16.47 6.36 -7.94
N MET A 128 -15.80 5.42 -7.28
CA MET A 128 -14.61 5.67 -6.46
C MET A 128 -13.44 6.18 -7.31
N TRP A 129 -13.13 5.53 -8.43
CA TRP A 129 -12.04 5.96 -9.31
C TRP A 129 -12.33 7.26 -10.07
N GLY A 130 -13.57 7.74 -10.07
CA GLY A 130 -13.95 9.06 -10.58
C GLY A 130 -14.03 10.16 -9.52
N ALA A 131 -13.87 9.84 -8.23
CA ALA A 131 -14.19 10.76 -7.14
C ALA A 131 -12.95 11.44 -6.53
N GLY A 132 -12.64 12.66 -7.01
CA GLY A 132 -11.59 13.50 -6.42
C GLY A 132 -10.25 12.76 -6.34
N GLN A 133 -9.57 12.79 -5.19
CA GLN A 133 -8.30 12.08 -4.99
C GLN A 133 -8.44 10.55 -4.93
N MET A 134 -9.65 9.99 -4.84
CA MET A 134 -9.81 8.53 -4.95
C MET A 134 -9.51 8.00 -6.34
N MET A 135 -9.35 8.89 -7.33
CA MET A 135 -8.77 8.54 -8.62
C MET A 135 -7.36 7.96 -8.52
N PHE A 136 -6.62 8.16 -7.43
CA PHE A 136 -5.28 7.57 -7.23
C PHE A 136 -5.31 6.13 -6.70
N ASN A 137 -6.47 5.64 -6.25
CA ASN A 137 -6.55 4.28 -5.69
C ASN A 137 -6.09 3.20 -6.66
N LYS A 138 -5.24 2.30 -6.16
CA LYS A 138 -4.65 1.18 -6.94
C LYS A 138 -5.45 -0.09 -6.74
N ILE A 139 -5.84 -0.37 -5.50
CA ILE A 139 -6.53 -1.60 -5.09
C ILE A 139 -7.79 -1.22 -4.31
N LEU A 140 -8.95 -1.56 -4.87
CA LEU A 140 -10.24 -1.37 -4.23
C LEU A 140 -10.82 -2.71 -3.82
N VAL A 141 -11.19 -2.86 -2.55
CA VAL A 141 -11.94 -4.04 -2.08
C VAL A 141 -13.37 -3.61 -1.83
N VAL A 142 -14.32 -4.18 -2.57
CA VAL A 142 -15.74 -3.92 -2.35
C VAL A 142 -16.35 -5.09 -1.59
N TYR A 143 -16.95 -4.81 -0.45
CA TYR A 143 -17.42 -5.81 0.51
C TYR A 143 -18.89 -5.55 0.87
N SER A 144 -19.68 -6.60 1.07
CA SER A 144 -21.10 -6.46 1.43
C SER A 144 -21.52 -7.29 2.64
N GLY A 145 -20.58 -7.87 3.39
CA GLY A 145 -20.89 -8.59 4.63
C GLY A 145 -20.99 -7.69 5.85
N ASP A 146 -21.22 -8.29 7.00
CA ASP A 146 -21.57 -7.57 8.23
C ASP A 146 -20.37 -7.17 9.09
N GLU A 147 -19.17 -7.66 8.80
CA GLU A 147 -17.98 -7.34 9.59
C GLU A 147 -17.59 -5.85 9.53
N ASP A 148 -16.92 -5.38 10.56
CA ASP A 148 -16.31 -4.04 10.61
C ASP A 148 -15.09 -4.00 9.68
N LEU A 149 -14.97 -2.94 8.87
CA LEU A 149 -13.82 -2.74 7.98
C LEU A 149 -12.49 -2.60 8.74
N ARG A 150 -12.54 -2.32 10.04
CA ARG A 150 -11.38 -2.15 10.92
C ARG A 150 -11.03 -3.40 11.74
N ASP A 151 -11.87 -4.45 11.72
CA ASP A 151 -11.51 -5.78 12.22
C ASP A 151 -10.97 -6.63 11.07
N TYR A 152 -9.71 -6.38 10.71
CA TYR A 152 -9.09 -7.02 9.54
C TYR A 152 -9.11 -8.55 9.60
N ARG A 153 -9.03 -9.15 10.80
CA ARG A 153 -9.01 -10.61 10.94
C ARG A 153 -10.35 -11.20 10.53
N ARG A 154 -11.46 -10.65 11.06
CA ARG A 154 -12.81 -11.12 10.71
C ARG A 154 -13.18 -10.75 9.29
N LEU A 155 -12.86 -9.52 8.88
CA LEU A 155 -13.10 -9.03 7.54
C LEU A 155 -12.44 -9.92 6.48
N LEU A 156 -11.14 -10.20 6.61
CA LEU A 156 -10.42 -11.04 5.65
C LEU A 156 -11.03 -12.45 5.57
N ALA A 157 -11.37 -13.05 6.71
CA ALA A 157 -11.99 -14.37 6.73
C ALA A 157 -13.35 -14.38 6.01
N ASP A 158 -14.22 -13.40 6.28
CA ASP A 158 -15.53 -13.32 5.62
C ASP A 158 -15.41 -12.95 4.14
N ALA A 159 -14.60 -11.95 3.79
CA ALA A 159 -14.38 -11.53 2.41
C ALA A 159 -13.83 -12.69 1.55
N LEU A 160 -12.82 -13.41 2.05
CA LEU A 160 -12.26 -14.57 1.35
C LEU A 160 -13.26 -15.71 1.22
N SER A 161 -14.24 -15.85 2.12
CA SER A 161 -15.31 -16.84 1.96
C SER A 161 -16.26 -16.53 0.80
N ARG A 162 -16.34 -15.27 0.36
CA ARG A 162 -17.23 -14.78 -0.71
C ARG A 162 -16.51 -14.64 -2.07
N PHE A 163 -15.20 -14.52 -2.02
CA PHE A 163 -14.33 -14.18 -3.14
C PHE A 163 -13.93 -15.41 -3.98
N VAL A 164 -14.10 -15.33 -5.30
CA VAL A 164 -13.64 -16.29 -6.30
C VAL A 164 -12.75 -15.55 -7.29
N PRO A 165 -11.41 -15.72 -7.23
CA PRO A 165 -10.48 -14.91 -8.02
C PRO A 165 -10.78 -14.83 -9.52
N GLU A 166 -11.16 -15.95 -10.14
CA GLU A 166 -11.48 -16.01 -11.58
C GLU A 166 -12.68 -15.12 -11.98
N ARG A 167 -13.62 -14.90 -11.07
CA ARG A 167 -14.84 -14.11 -11.31
C ARG A 167 -14.70 -12.68 -10.80
N ASP A 168 -14.06 -12.51 -9.66
CA ASP A 168 -14.19 -11.33 -8.80
C ASP A 168 -12.98 -10.39 -8.85
N VAL A 169 -11.93 -10.75 -9.59
CA VAL A 169 -10.79 -9.86 -9.85
C VAL A 169 -11.06 -9.06 -11.11
N HIS A 170 -11.12 -7.73 -10.98
CA HIS A 170 -11.27 -6.81 -12.10
C HIS A 170 -10.03 -5.92 -12.20
N ILE A 171 -9.24 -6.10 -13.24
CA ILE A 171 -8.02 -5.32 -13.49
C ILE A 171 -8.27 -4.39 -14.68
N GLU A 172 -7.95 -3.11 -14.50
CA GLU A 172 -7.89 -2.11 -15.56
C GLU A 172 -6.44 -1.81 -15.92
N ASN A 173 -6.16 -1.73 -17.22
CA ASN A 173 -4.78 -1.56 -17.72
C ASN A 173 -4.23 -0.13 -17.57
N CYS A 174 -5.09 0.87 -17.43
CA CYS A 174 -4.67 2.24 -17.13
C CYS A 174 -5.79 2.98 -16.40
N GLY A 175 -5.40 3.75 -15.40
CA GLY A 175 -6.14 4.85 -14.81
C GLY A 175 -5.16 5.83 -14.19
N VAL A 176 -5.67 6.95 -13.66
CA VAL A 176 -4.82 7.96 -13.00
C VAL A 176 -4.08 7.32 -11.82
N SER A 177 -2.76 7.52 -11.75
CA SER A 177 -1.96 7.13 -10.59
C SER A 177 -1.32 8.36 -9.95
N ASP A 178 -0.91 8.21 -8.70
CA ASP A 178 -0.14 9.23 -7.99
C ASP A 178 1.20 9.47 -8.73
N VAL A 179 1.67 10.71 -8.74
CA VAL A 179 3.01 11.05 -9.24
C VAL A 179 4.10 10.33 -8.44
N LEU A 180 3.81 10.02 -7.17
CA LEU A 180 4.70 9.33 -6.25
C LEU A 180 4.65 7.80 -6.39
N ASP A 181 3.75 7.25 -7.21
CA ASP A 181 3.69 5.81 -7.45
C ASP A 181 4.92 5.35 -8.25
N HIS A 182 5.88 4.76 -7.53
CA HIS A 182 7.10 4.24 -8.11
C HIS A 182 6.89 2.93 -8.88
N SER A 183 5.82 2.18 -8.60
CA SER A 183 5.54 0.92 -9.30
C SER A 183 4.98 1.13 -10.71
N SER A 184 4.38 2.29 -10.97
CA SER A 184 3.85 2.61 -12.29
C SER A 184 4.97 2.69 -13.33
N ARG A 185 4.71 2.17 -14.53
CA ARG A 185 5.63 2.27 -15.67
C ARG A 185 5.56 3.62 -16.39
N GLN A 186 4.52 4.42 -16.14
CA GLN A 186 4.28 5.70 -16.83
C GLN A 186 4.03 6.82 -15.83
N PHE A 187 4.27 8.06 -16.25
CA PHE A 187 3.93 9.24 -15.45
C PHE A 187 2.41 9.32 -15.27
N VAL A 188 1.94 9.31 -14.01
CA VAL A 188 0.54 9.48 -13.58
C VAL A 188 -0.53 8.59 -14.25
N CYS A 189 -0.13 7.50 -14.92
CA CYS A 189 -1.05 6.43 -15.38
C CYS A 189 -0.47 5.09 -14.96
N GLY A 190 -1.28 4.25 -14.33
CA GLY A 190 -0.92 2.89 -13.92
C GLY A 190 -2.15 1.99 -13.87
N GLY A 191 -1.93 0.70 -13.65
CA GLY A 191 -3.01 -0.25 -13.49
C GLY A 191 -3.86 -0.02 -12.24
N LYS A 192 -5.09 -0.52 -12.26
CA LYS A 192 -5.99 -0.52 -11.09
C LYS A 192 -6.66 -1.87 -10.94
N MET A 193 -6.95 -2.27 -9.72
CA MET A 193 -7.61 -3.54 -9.41
C MET A 193 -8.76 -3.35 -8.45
N CYS A 194 -9.89 -3.99 -8.74
CA CYS A 194 -11.03 -4.11 -7.85
C CYS A 194 -11.25 -5.58 -7.51
N LEU A 195 -11.35 -5.86 -6.22
CA LEU A 195 -11.69 -7.17 -5.66
C LEU A 195 -13.15 -7.14 -5.22
N ASP A 196 -14.01 -7.87 -5.93
CA ASP A 196 -15.45 -7.98 -5.62
C ASP A 196 -15.69 -9.07 -4.56
N CYS A 197 -15.78 -8.65 -3.30
CA CYS A 197 -16.11 -9.51 -2.17
C CYS A 197 -17.60 -9.42 -1.79
N THR A 198 -18.48 -9.11 -2.75
CA THR A 198 -19.93 -8.92 -2.50
C THR A 198 -20.79 -10.15 -2.77
N GLY A 199 -20.15 -11.26 -3.18
CA GLY A 199 -20.80 -12.53 -3.43
C GLY A 199 -21.38 -13.21 -2.18
N GLU A 200 -22.14 -14.27 -2.43
CA GLU A 200 -22.59 -15.19 -1.38
C GLU A 200 -21.42 -15.96 -0.77
N ARG A 201 -21.55 -16.36 0.51
CA ARG A 201 -20.54 -17.21 1.16
C ARG A 201 -20.45 -18.56 0.45
N ILE A 202 -19.24 -18.96 0.12
CA ILE A 202 -18.94 -20.22 -0.55
C ILE A 202 -18.42 -21.18 0.52
N GLN A 203 -19.13 -22.29 0.72
CA GLN A 203 -18.60 -23.39 1.51
C GLN A 203 -17.46 -24.06 0.73
N THR A 204 -16.22 -23.80 1.12
CA THR A 204 -15.05 -24.51 0.60
C THR A 204 -14.43 -25.36 1.71
N ALA A 205 -13.78 -26.48 1.35
CA ALA A 205 -13.10 -27.35 2.31
C ALA A 205 -12.08 -26.60 3.21
N ALA A 206 -11.55 -25.47 2.74
CA ALA A 206 -10.64 -24.59 3.50
C ALA A 206 -11.32 -23.83 4.66
N THR A 207 -12.63 -23.53 4.56
CA THR A 207 -13.39 -22.83 5.62
C THR A 207 -13.68 -23.71 6.84
N ALA A 208 -13.54 -25.03 6.74
CA ALA A 208 -13.83 -25.97 7.82
C ALA A 208 -12.74 -26.04 8.92
N SER A 209 -11.55 -25.45 8.72
CA SER A 209 -10.41 -25.64 9.63
C SER A 209 -10.27 -24.60 10.76
N MET A 210 -11.23 -23.69 10.94
CA MET A 210 -11.18 -22.71 12.03
C MET A 210 -11.73 -23.18 13.39
N ASP A 211 -12.39 -24.36 13.44
CA ASP A 211 -12.92 -24.93 14.70
C ASP A 211 -11.98 -25.93 15.40
N GLY A 212 -10.75 -26.11 14.90
CA GLY A 212 -9.78 -27.06 15.45
C GLY A 212 -8.84 -26.44 16.48
N LYS A 213 -8.97 -26.84 17.75
CA LYS A 213 -7.91 -26.69 18.77
C LYS A 213 -6.59 -27.23 18.19
N GLY A 214 -5.54 -26.41 18.22
CA GLY A 214 -4.21 -26.80 17.74
C GLY A 214 -3.59 -27.89 18.62
N ASP A 215 -3.19 -28.99 17.99
CA ASP A 215 -2.16 -29.88 18.51
C ASP A 215 -0.94 -29.79 17.60
N GLY A 216 0.23 -29.66 18.22
CA GLY A 216 1.47 -29.31 17.56
C GLY A 216 2.23 -30.47 16.91
N ASN A 217 3.30 -30.03 16.24
CA ASN A 217 4.54 -30.73 15.89
C ASN A 217 4.60 -31.41 14.50
N SER A 218 5.39 -30.86 13.56
CA SER A 218 6.73 -31.39 13.19
C SER A 218 7.32 -30.77 11.90
N ASN A 219 8.55 -30.25 12.03
CA ASN A 219 9.72 -30.15 11.13
C ASN A 219 9.63 -30.33 9.60
N GLY A 220 10.27 -29.36 8.88
CA GLY A 220 11.13 -29.59 7.71
C GLY A 220 10.61 -29.04 6.38
N ASP A 221 11.37 -28.11 5.79
CA ASP A 221 11.14 -27.29 4.58
C ASP A 221 10.18 -26.10 4.78
N GLU A 222 10.75 -24.88 4.77
CA GLU A 222 10.08 -23.59 5.03
C GLU A 222 9.13 -23.17 3.89
N ALA A 223 8.05 -23.93 3.68
CA ALA A 223 6.77 -23.40 3.25
C ALA A 223 5.96 -23.13 4.52
N GLY A 224 6.14 -21.95 5.11
CA GLY A 224 5.65 -21.61 6.45
C GLY A 224 4.15 -21.88 6.62
N ASP A 225 3.83 -22.78 7.53
CA ASP A 225 2.50 -22.94 8.11
C ASP A 225 2.03 -21.55 8.62
N GLY A 226 0.81 -21.16 8.22
CA GLY A 226 0.30 -19.79 8.16
C GLY A 226 0.81 -18.81 9.23
N VAL A 227 1.29 -17.66 8.75
CA VAL A 227 1.52 -16.45 9.56
C VAL A 227 0.36 -16.20 10.52
N GLN A 228 0.65 -15.96 11.79
CA GLN A 228 -0.36 -15.75 12.82
C GLN A 228 -1.34 -14.63 12.40
N GLY A 229 -2.61 -14.99 12.24
CA GLY A 229 -3.67 -14.05 11.80
C GLY A 229 -3.89 -13.99 10.29
N CYS A 230 -3.05 -14.61 9.47
CA CYS A 230 -3.24 -14.74 8.03
C CYS A 230 -4.11 -15.96 7.69
N PRO A 231 -5.22 -15.81 6.97
CA PRO A 231 -6.04 -16.94 6.52
C PRO A 231 -5.24 -17.93 5.67
N ARG A 232 -5.48 -19.24 5.84
CA ARG A 232 -4.91 -20.31 5.00
C ARG A 232 -5.23 -20.18 3.51
N SER A 233 -6.16 -19.33 3.10
CA SER A 233 -6.42 -19.04 1.68
C SER A 233 -5.48 -17.96 1.10
N ILE A 234 -4.60 -17.37 1.92
CA ILE A 234 -3.55 -16.46 1.48
C ILE A 234 -2.19 -17.15 1.70
N ARG A 235 -1.32 -17.14 0.68
CA ARG A 235 0.08 -17.57 0.80
C ARG A 235 0.97 -16.35 0.64
N LEU A 236 1.95 -16.25 1.52
CA LEU A 236 2.97 -15.21 1.51
C LEU A 236 4.30 -15.88 1.20
N VAL A 237 5.02 -15.34 0.22
CA VAL A 237 6.26 -15.94 -0.28
C VAL A 237 7.30 -14.85 -0.39
N ALA A 238 8.46 -15.03 0.24
CA ALA A 238 9.60 -14.15 0.06
C ALA A 238 10.59 -14.79 -0.92
N ILE A 239 11.09 -14.03 -1.89
CA ILE A 239 12.11 -14.47 -2.83
C ILE A 239 13.32 -13.54 -2.81
N LYS A 240 14.51 -14.13 -2.90
CA LYS A 240 15.78 -13.38 -2.89
C LYS A 240 16.07 -12.67 -4.20
N ASP A 241 15.78 -13.35 -5.30
CA ASP A 241 16.03 -12.90 -6.66
C ASP A 241 14.99 -13.49 -7.61
N LYS A 242 15.01 -13.02 -8.86
CA LYS A 242 14.11 -13.45 -9.94
C LYS A 242 14.76 -14.44 -10.90
N THR A 243 15.72 -15.24 -10.43
CA THR A 243 16.33 -16.32 -11.26
C THR A 243 15.28 -17.28 -11.81
N THR A 244 14.21 -17.51 -11.03
CA THR A 244 12.98 -18.12 -11.50
C THR A 244 11.93 -17.03 -11.70
N PRO A 245 11.28 -16.95 -12.88
CA PRO A 245 10.19 -16.01 -13.09
C PRO A 245 9.13 -16.12 -11.99
N VAL A 246 8.70 -14.98 -11.44
CA VAL A 246 7.77 -14.91 -10.30
C VAL A 246 6.49 -15.71 -10.55
N ARG A 247 6.01 -15.74 -11.80
CA ARG A 247 4.89 -16.59 -12.21
C ARG A 247 5.09 -18.08 -11.98
N LYS A 248 6.28 -18.61 -12.27
CA LYS A 248 6.59 -20.02 -12.02
C LYS A 248 6.68 -20.31 -10.52
N VAL A 249 7.16 -19.35 -9.73
CA VAL A 249 7.15 -19.47 -8.25
C VAL A 249 5.71 -19.57 -7.75
N ALA A 250 4.81 -18.69 -8.21
CA ALA A 250 3.40 -18.72 -7.85
C ALA A 250 2.71 -20.03 -8.26
N GLU A 251 2.94 -20.52 -9.49
CA GLU A 251 2.41 -21.80 -9.98
C GLU A 251 2.88 -22.99 -9.13
N LYS A 252 4.17 -23.01 -8.73
CA LYS A 252 4.73 -24.04 -7.85
C LYS A 252 4.07 -24.01 -6.46
N VAL A 253 3.99 -22.83 -5.84
CA VAL A 253 3.38 -22.65 -4.51
C VAL A 253 1.90 -23.06 -4.55
N LEU A 254 1.17 -22.69 -5.59
CA LEU A 254 -0.23 -23.08 -5.76
C LEU A 254 -0.39 -24.59 -5.91
N ALA A 255 0.52 -25.25 -6.64
CA ALA A 255 0.50 -26.70 -6.81
C ALA A 255 0.80 -27.44 -5.50
N GLU A 256 1.79 -27.00 -4.74
CA GLU A 256 2.15 -27.55 -3.42
C GLU A 256 1.02 -27.37 -2.39
N ASP A 257 0.27 -26.26 -2.50
CA ASP A 257 -0.91 -25.99 -1.70
C ASP A 257 -2.15 -26.82 -2.10
N GLY A 258 -2.05 -27.64 -3.14
CA GLY A 258 -3.18 -28.38 -3.70
C GLY A 258 -4.24 -27.47 -4.34
N GLY A 259 -3.89 -26.25 -4.71
CA GLY A 259 -4.78 -25.28 -5.36
C GLY A 259 -5.84 -24.68 -4.45
N LEU A 260 -5.57 -24.54 -3.15
CA LEU A 260 -6.53 -23.99 -2.18
C LEU A 260 -6.35 -22.48 -1.94
N ALA A 261 -5.15 -21.94 -2.19
CA ALA A 261 -4.86 -20.52 -2.11
C ALA A 261 -5.74 -19.74 -3.09
N LYS A 262 -6.37 -18.69 -2.56
CA LYS A 262 -7.12 -17.69 -3.34
C LYS A 262 -6.25 -16.48 -3.68
N ILE A 263 -5.25 -16.19 -2.84
CA ILE A 263 -4.31 -15.10 -3.03
C ILE A 263 -2.90 -15.60 -2.72
N ILE A 264 -1.95 -15.30 -3.59
CA ILE A 264 -0.50 -15.45 -3.37
C ILE A 264 0.13 -14.08 -3.49
N VAL A 265 0.82 -13.62 -2.45
CA VAL A 265 1.61 -12.38 -2.48
C VAL A 265 3.09 -12.75 -2.41
N ILE A 266 3.86 -12.28 -3.39
CA ILE A 266 5.30 -12.55 -3.50
C ILE A 266 6.05 -11.25 -3.24
N VAL A 267 6.98 -11.24 -2.29
CA VAL A 267 7.74 -10.08 -1.82
C VAL A 267 9.25 -10.35 -1.84
N ASP A 268 10.07 -9.32 -1.70
CA ASP A 268 11.52 -9.48 -1.56
C ASP A 268 11.89 -10.20 -0.24
N GLU A 269 12.96 -11.00 -0.29
CA GLU A 269 13.61 -11.54 0.89
C GLU A 269 14.00 -10.42 1.86
N GLY A 270 13.75 -10.63 3.14
CA GLY A 270 14.02 -9.65 4.19
C GLY A 270 12.77 -8.95 4.73
N LEU A 271 11.63 -8.98 4.01
CA LEU A 271 10.36 -8.53 4.56
C LEU A 271 9.89 -9.49 5.68
N PRO A 272 9.52 -9.00 6.88
CA PRO A 272 8.98 -9.85 7.94
C PRO A 272 7.58 -10.33 7.54
N LEU A 273 7.45 -11.61 7.16
CA LEU A 273 6.16 -12.17 6.75
C LEU A 273 5.19 -12.34 7.92
N ASP A 274 5.68 -12.38 9.15
CA ASP A 274 4.87 -12.48 10.38
C ASP A 274 4.12 -11.18 10.72
N ASP A 275 4.46 -10.06 10.08
CA ASP A 275 3.83 -8.76 10.25
C ASP A 275 2.98 -8.41 9.01
N LEU A 276 1.69 -8.76 9.06
CA LEU A 276 0.78 -8.55 7.92
C LEU A 276 0.64 -7.08 7.51
N ASN A 277 0.81 -6.13 8.44
CA ASN A 277 0.76 -4.71 8.08
C ASN A 277 1.93 -4.34 7.16
N LEU A 278 3.13 -4.86 7.44
CA LEU A 278 4.29 -4.64 6.57
C LEU A 278 4.13 -5.34 5.22
N VAL A 279 3.54 -6.53 5.19
CA VAL A 279 3.25 -7.24 3.93
C VAL A 279 2.25 -6.48 3.07
N VAL A 280 1.16 -5.98 3.66
CA VAL A 280 0.15 -5.20 2.94
C VAL A 280 0.73 -3.86 2.46
N TRP A 281 1.53 -3.18 3.29
CA TRP A 281 2.24 -1.95 2.89
C TRP A 281 3.15 -2.18 1.71
N TYR A 282 3.99 -3.20 1.79
CA TYR A 282 4.94 -3.52 0.74
C TYR A 282 4.21 -3.85 -0.57
N ALA A 283 3.14 -4.65 -0.48
CA ALA A 283 2.33 -5.00 -1.65
C ALA A 283 1.58 -3.81 -2.24
N ALA A 284 0.88 -3.01 -1.44
CA ALA A 284 0.12 -1.85 -1.92
C ALA A 284 1.02 -0.79 -2.56
N GLY A 285 2.24 -0.61 -2.04
CA GLY A 285 3.25 0.28 -2.62
C GLY A 285 3.87 -0.25 -3.92
N ASN A 286 4.24 -1.53 -3.97
CA ASN A 286 5.11 -2.06 -5.02
C ASN A 286 4.41 -2.66 -6.25
N VAL A 287 3.09 -2.85 -6.23
CA VAL A 287 2.38 -3.43 -7.38
C VAL A 287 1.80 -2.36 -8.29
N ASP A 288 2.06 -2.46 -9.58
CA ASP A 288 1.14 -1.97 -10.61
C ASP A 288 0.17 -3.10 -10.93
N PRO A 289 -1.13 -3.01 -10.57
CA PRO A 289 -2.05 -4.12 -10.73
C PRO A 289 -2.21 -4.63 -12.16
N SER A 290 -1.94 -3.82 -13.20
CA SER A 290 -2.06 -4.26 -14.60
C SER A 290 -0.92 -5.15 -15.08
N VAL A 291 0.23 -5.07 -14.40
CA VAL A 291 1.45 -5.78 -14.78
C VAL A 291 1.80 -6.86 -13.77
N ASP A 292 1.65 -6.54 -12.49
CA ASP A 292 2.15 -7.34 -11.39
C ASP A 292 1.08 -8.26 -10.79
N CYS A 293 -0.20 -8.09 -11.16
CA CYS A 293 -1.30 -8.92 -10.69
C CYS A 293 -1.92 -9.73 -11.83
N TYR A 294 -2.18 -11.02 -11.57
CA TYR A 294 -2.84 -11.91 -12.53
C TYR A 294 -3.53 -13.06 -11.81
N VAL A 295 -4.52 -13.67 -12.47
CA VAL A 295 -5.20 -14.86 -11.96
C VAL A 295 -4.65 -16.10 -12.62
N ILE A 296 -4.21 -17.07 -11.82
CA ILE A 296 -3.86 -18.42 -12.27
C ILE A 296 -5.13 -19.28 -12.21
N ASP A 297 -5.53 -19.86 -13.33
CA ASP A 297 -6.58 -20.90 -13.35
C ASP A 297 -6.02 -22.21 -12.78
N ASN A 298 -6.74 -22.74 -11.79
CA ASN A 298 -6.44 -24.00 -11.10
C ASN A 298 -7.62 -24.99 -11.14
N GLY A 299 -8.67 -24.71 -11.92
CA GLY A 299 -9.91 -25.48 -11.97
C GLY A 299 -10.74 -25.45 -10.68
N LYS A 300 -10.37 -24.59 -9.72
CA LYS A 300 -10.99 -24.46 -8.38
C LYS A 300 -11.41 -23.02 -8.06
N GLY A 301 -11.66 -22.20 -9.08
CA GLY A 301 -12.06 -20.79 -8.95
C GLY A 301 -10.91 -19.78 -9.05
N GLY A 302 -9.72 -20.25 -9.39
CA GLY A 302 -8.54 -19.43 -9.64
C GLY A 302 -7.81 -18.98 -8.37
N CYS A 303 -6.62 -18.41 -8.58
CA CYS A 303 -5.80 -17.79 -7.54
C CYS A 303 -5.27 -16.45 -8.05
N LEU A 304 -5.54 -15.37 -7.32
CA LEU A 304 -4.91 -14.06 -7.55
C LEU A 304 -3.45 -14.12 -7.11
N CYS A 305 -2.53 -13.80 -8.00
CA CYS A 305 -1.12 -13.67 -7.69
C CYS A 305 -0.71 -12.22 -7.81
N MET A 306 0.03 -11.72 -6.81
CA MET A 306 0.55 -10.36 -6.74
C MET A 306 2.07 -10.43 -6.62
N ASP A 307 2.78 -9.94 -7.64
CA ASP A 307 4.21 -9.75 -7.61
C ASP A 307 4.55 -8.38 -6.99
N ALA A 308 4.70 -8.34 -5.68
CA ALA A 308 5.07 -7.15 -4.92
C ALA A 308 6.59 -6.96 -4.78
N THR A 309 7.39 -7.75 -5.50
CA THR A 309 8.85 -7.63 -5.47
C THR A 309 9.32 -6.36 -6.16
N ALA A 310 10.47 -5.84 -5.76
CA ALA A 310 11.11 -4.71 -6.42
C ALA A 310 11.37 -4.99 -7.91
N LYS A 311 11.21 -3.97 -8.75
CA LYS A 311 11.33 -4.11 -10.20
C LYS A 311 12.68 -3.65 -10.73
N SER A 312 13.20 -4.38 -11.71
CA SER A 312 14.47 -4.07 -12.37
C SER A 312 14.30 -4.07 -13.91
N LEU A 313 15.26 -3.45 -14.61
CA LEU A 313 15.28 -3.51 -16.07
C LEU A 313 15.55 -4.95 -16.56
N ALA A 314 16.43 -5.68 -15.87
CA ALA A 314 16.87 -7.01 -16.29
C ALA A 314 15.76 -8.06 -16.14
N ASP A 315 15.02 -8.01 -15.03
CA ASP A 315 14.04 -9.05 -14.70
C ASP A 315 12.63 -8.70 -15.19
N ASP A 316 12.27 -7.41 -15.18
CA ASP A 316 10.89 -6.95 -15.41
C ASP A 316 10.73 -6.05 -16.65
N GLY A 317 11.83 -5.64 -17.28
CA GLY A 317 11.82 -4.59 -18.30
C GLY A 317 11.40 -3.23 -17.73
N PHE A 318 11.55 -3.02 -16.41
CA PHE A 318 11.19 -1.78 -15.73
C PHE A 318 12.30 -0.74 -15.89
N ARG A 319 11.97 0.44 -16.43
CA ARG A 319 12.98 1.42 -16.87
C ARG A 319 13.23 2.56 -15.89
N ARG A 320 12.28 2.87 -15.00
CA ARG A 320 12.47 3.90 -13.98
C ARG A 320 13.40 3.35 -12.89
N ASN A 321 14.07 4.25 -12.18
CA ASN A 321 14.78 3.87 -10.97
C ASN A 321 13.79 3.32 -9.95
N TRP A 322 14.18 2.25 -9.24
CA TRP A 322 13.37 1.70 -8.15
C TRP A 322 13.82 2.32 -6.83
N PRO A 323 12.92 2.86 -6.00
CA PRO A 323 13.33 3.50 -4.75
C PRO A 323 13.67 2.47 -3.66
N GLU A 324 14.53 2.89 -2.73
CA GLU A 324 14.75 2.18 -1.47
C GLU A 324 13.61 2.47 -0.48
N VAL A 325 13.48 1.59 0.52
CA VAL A 325 12.60 1.83 1.67
C VAL A 325 13.19 2.93 2.54
N VAL A 326 12.35 3.85 3.02
CA VAL A 326 12.78 4.94 3.91
C VAL A 326 13.23 4.37 5.24
N MET A 327 14.45 4.71 5.65
CA MET A 327 15.01 4.28 6.93
C MET A 327 15.87 5.36 7.56
N SER A 328 15.74 5.54 8.87
CA SER A 328 16.71 6.28 9.65
C SER A 328 18.03 5.51 9.70
N ASP A 329 19.15 6.22 9.62
CA ASP A 329 20.47 5.63 9.84
C ASP A 329 20.71 5.30 11.33
N GLU A 330 21.72 4.48 11.60
CA GLU A 330 21.99 3.99 12.96
C GLU A 330 22.37 5.12 13.92
N ALA A 331 23.14 6.10 13.47
CA ALA A 331 23.55 7.24 14.30
C ALA A 331 22.33 8.10 14.68
N THR A 332 21.39 8.29 13.76
CA THR A 332 20.11 8.97 14.04
C THR A 332 19.28 8.19 15.06
N ILE A 333 19.14 6.87 14.90
CA ILE A 333 18.38 6.03 15.84
C ILE A 333 19.00 6.06 17.23
N GLU A 334 20.32 5.89 17.34
CA GLU A 334 21.04 5.96 18.61
C GLU A 334 20.95 7.35 19.25
N GLY A 335 21.05 8.40 18.43
CA GLY A 335 20.92 9.79 18.87
C GLY A 335 19.54 10.12 19.43
N VAL A 336 18.47 9.55 18.87
CA VAL A 336 17.10 9.70 19.40
C VAL A 336 16.92 8.87 20.67
N ASN A 337 17.34 7.60 20.67
CA ASN A 337 17.24 6.71 21.83
C ASN A 337 18.05 7.20 23.04
N GLY A 338 19.12 7.95 22.82
CA GLY A 338 19.92 8.58 23.87
C GLY A 338 19.26 9.80 24.53
N LYS A 339 18.14 10.31 23.99
CA LYS A 339 17.39 11.42 24.59
C LYS A 339 16.54 10.92 25.75
N LYS A 340 16.46 11.70 26.83
CA LYS A 340 15.60 11.44 27.99
C LYS A 340 14.14 11.74 27.67
N ILE A 341 13.56 10.95 26.79
CA ILE A 341 12.12 10.93 26.49
C ILE A 341 11.62 9.59 27.02
N ASP A 342 10.63 9.61 27.91
CA ASP A 342 10.08 8.38 28.48
C ASP A 342 9.27 7.62 27.39
N ASP A 343 9.28 6.28 27.44
CA ASP A 343 8.49 5.35 26.61
C ASP A 343 8.63 5.51 25.07
N LEU A 344 9.86 5.48 24.54
CA LEU A 344 10.09 5.44 23.09
C LEU A 344 9.74 4.07 22.49
N THR A 345 8.93 4.06 21.43
CA THR A 345 8.74 2.88 20.58
C THR A 345 10.00 2.60 19.76
N PRO A 346 10.38 1.32 19.53
CA PRO A 346 11.51 1.00 18.66
C PRO A 346 11.36 1.58 17.25
N SER A 347 12.45 2.06 16.67
CA SER A 347 12.44 2.55 15.29
C SER A 347 11.96 1.47 14.31
N PRO A 348 10.99 1.77 13.42
CA PRO A 348 10.50 0.81 12.43
C PRO A 348 11.61 0.37 11.46
N SER A 349 12.62 1.22 11.24
CA SER A 349 13.78 0.92 10.39
C SER A 349 14.54 -0.33 10.84
N ILE A 350 14.50 -0.69 12.14
CA ILE A 350 15.20 -1.88 12.67
C ILE A 350 14.67 -3.16 12.04
N LYS A 351 13.34 -3.30 11.90
CA LYS A 351 12.71 -4.48 11.30
C LYS A 351 12.97 -4.57 9.80
N LEU A 352 13.18 -3.42 9.16
CA LEU A 352 13.26 -3.32 7.70
C LEU A 352 14.69 -3.34 7.17
N LYS A 353 15.72 -3.28 8.03
CA LYS A 353 17.15 -3.26 7.62
C LYS A 353 17.50 -4.31 6.56
N LYS A 354 16.87 -5.49 6.61
CA LYS A 354 17.11 -6.59 5.67
C LYS A 354 16.63 -6.31 4.24
N LEU A 355 15.71 -5.36 4.05
CA LEU A 355 15.22 -4.93 2.74
C LEU A 355 16.12 -3.91 2.05
N ARG A 356 17.07 -3.31 2.79
CA ARG A 356 17.92 -2.24 2.29
C ARG A 356 19.04 -2.82 1.43
N TYR A 357 19.17 -2.39 0.18
CA TYR A 357 20.23 -2.86 -0.71
C TYR A 357 21.47 -1.97 -0.62
N ASN A 358 21.28 -0.67 -0.46
CA ASN A 358 22.37 0.29 -0.32
C ASN A 358 22.03 1.47 0.60
N THR A 359 22.99 2.38 0.80
CA THR A 359 22.84 3.54 1.70
C THR A 359 22.10 4.72 1.05
N GLY A 360 21.95 4.74 -0.27
CA GLY A 360 21.24 5.78 -1.02
C GLY A 360 19.72 5.60 -1.06
N ALA A 361 19.07 6.45 -1.85
CA ALA A 361 17.61 6.47 -2.03
C ALA A 361 17.11 5.57 -3.17
N VAL A 362 18.01 5.09 -4.03
CA VAL A 362 17.70 4.30 -5.22
C VAL A 362 18.29 2.91 -5.08
N LYS A 363 17.51 1.88 -5.35
CA LYS A 363 17.92 0.48 -5.36
C LYS A 363 18.66 0.19 -6.67
N PHE A 364 19.98 0.03 -6.58
CA PHE A 364 20.80 -0.40 -7.71
C PHE A 364 20.90 -1.93 -7.69
N PHE A 365 20.25 -2.59 -8.66
CA PHE A 365 20.47 -4.00 -8.94
C PHE A 365 21.81 -4.08 -9.66
N ASN A 366 22.86 -4.55 -8.99
CA ASN A 366 24.26 -4.63 -9.47
C ASN A 366 24.40 -4.43 -10.99
N SER A 367 24.88 -3.26 -11.39
CA SER A 367 25.56 -3.12 -12.67
C SER A 367 26.78 -4.02 -12.62
N SER A 368 26.69 -5.16 -13.29
CA SER A 368 27.90 -5.71 -13.87
C SER A 368 28.21 -4.76 -15.02
N ASP A 369 29.21 -3.90 -14.79
CA ASP A 369 29.78 -2.87 -15.68
C ASP A 369 29.14 -1.47 -15.65
#